data_AF-A0A945Y6B7-F1
#
_entry.id   AF-A0A945Y6B7-F1
#
_cell.length_a   1.000
_cell.length_b   1.000
_cell.length_c   1.000
_cell.angle_alpha   90.00
_cell.angle_beta   90.00
_cell.angle_gamma   90.00
#
_symmetry.space_group_name_H-M   'P 1'
#
loop_
_entity.id
_entity.type
_entity.pdbx_description
1 polymer ?
#
loop_
_entity_poly.entity_id
_entity_poly.type
_entity_poly.pdbx_seq_one_letter_code
_entity_poly.pdbx_strand_id
1 'polypeptide(L)'
;MSGLKSAWELSLERSDKLVPELKSKKKLTKKQKQQIADIRTDFSARIADLDVTTQDKIRKLTDRVPPEEILAVKEELEVNFRSQKKTLEEQMEKEVETVRSLKD
;
A
#
# COMPACT_ATOMS: atom_id res chain seq x y z
N MET A 1 35.31 -33.07 18.85
CA MET A 1 35.36 -31.65 18.43
C MET A 1 33.92 -31.17 18.27
N SER A 2 33.51 -30.27 19.17
CA SER A 2 32.27 -29.49 19.29
C SER A 2 31.15 -29.69 18.24
N GLY A 3 30.18 -30.55 18.55
CA GLY A 3 28.93 -30.73 17.80
C GLY A 3 27.74 -29.91 18.32
N LEU A 4 27.99 -28.77 18.97
CA LEU A 4 26.94 -27.85 19.42
C LEU A 4 26.77 -26.77 18.35
N LYS A 5 25.84 -27.03 17.42
CA LYS A 5 25.38 -26.00 16.48
C LYS A 5 24.90 -24.79 17.25
N SER A 6 25.38 -23.60 16.87
CA SER A 6 24.99 -22.36 17.53
C SER A 6 23.49 -22.14 17.38
N ALA A 7 22.83 -21.52 18.38
CA ALA A 7 21.40 -21.21 18.33
C ALA A 7 21.01 -20.44 17.05
N TRP A 8 21.96 -19.70 16.48
CA TRP A 8 21.83 -19.00 15.21
C TRP A 8 21.78 -19.94 13.98
N GLU A 9 22.64 -20.96 13.93
CA GLU A 9 22.60 -21.98 12.86
C GLU A 9 21.31 -22.82 12.95
N LEU A 10 20.86 -23.15 14.16
CA LEU A 10 19.59 -23.85 14.35
C LEU A 10 18.39 -22.99 13.92
N SER A 11 18.46 -21.67 14.10
CA SER A 11 17.43 -20.74 13.63
C SER A 11 17.41 -20.69 12.11
N LEU A 12 18.57 -20.58 11.46
CA LEU A 12 18.69 -20.60 10.00
C LEU A 12 18.21 -21.93 9.40
N GLU A 13 18.62 -23.08 9.95
CA GLU A 13 18.17 -24.39 9.48
C GLU A 13 16.66 -24.60 9.68
N ARG A 14 16.07 -24.08 10.76
CA ARG A 14 14.62 -24.12 10.98
C ARG A 14 13.88 -23.22 10.01
N SER A 15 14.37 -21.99 9.76
CA SER A 15 13.79 -21.08 8.79
C SER A 15 13.86 -21.64 7.36
N ASP A 16 14.97 -22.27 6.99
CA ASP A 16 15.15 -22.89 5.68
C ASP A 16 14.23 -24.10 5.46
N LYS A 17 13.88 -24.83 6.53
CA LYS A 17 12.93 -25.95 6.48
C LYS A 17 11.46 -25.51 6.57
N LEU A 18 11.17 -24.43 7.29
CA LEU A 18 9.81 -23.94 7.51
C LEU A 18 9.28 -23.14 6.33
N VAL A 19 10.15 -22.59 5.46
CA VAL A 19 9.69 -21.80 4.33
C VAL A 19 10.40 -22.14 3.00
N PRO A 20 10.24 -23.38 2.48
CA PRO A 20 10.66 -23.70 1.11
C PRO A 20 9.95 -22.79 0.07
N GLU A 21 8.74 -22.32 0.40
CA GLU A 21 7.92 -21.40 -0.41
C GLU A 21 8.51 -19.97 -0.52
N LEU A 22 9.44 -19.58 0.36
CA LEU A 22 10.17 -18.31 0.20
C LEU A 22 11.33 -18.44 -0.79
N LYS A 23 11.87 -19.66 -0.99
CA LYS A 23 12.91 -19.92 -2.01
C LYS A 23 12.33 -19.96 -3.43
N SER A 24 11.03 -20.26 -3.59
CA SER A 24 10.33 -20.18 -4.88
C SER A 24 9.83 -18.78 -5.25
N LYS A 25 9.92 -17.80 -4.34
CA LYS A 25 9.76 -16.39 -4.72
C LYS A 25 10.95 -15.99 -5.57
N LYS A 26 10.78 -16.04 -6.89
CA LYS A 26 11.67 -15.41 -7.87
C LYS A 26 12.18 -14.09 -7.29
N LYS A 27 13.50 -13.96 -7.13
CA LYS A 27 14.10 -12.71 -6.70
C LYS A 27 13.69 -11.65 -7.72
N LEU A 28 12.85 -10.71 -7.29
CA LEU A 28 12.48 -9.55 -8.11
C LEU A 28 13.75 -8.86 -8.59
N THR A 29 13.82 -8.58 -9.89
CA THR A 29 14.98 -7.89 -10.46
C THR A 29 15.06 -6.47 -9.92
N LYS A 30 16.26 -5.86 -9.98
CA LYS A 30 16.44 -4.46 -9.55
C LYS A 30 15.48 -3.52 -10.30
N LYS A 31 15.20 -3.80 -11.57
CA LYS A 31 14.26 -3.06 -12.40
C LYS A 31 12.82 -3.20 -11.90
N GLN A 32 12.35 -4.42 -11.61
CA GLN A 32 11.01 -4.65 -11.06
C GLN A 32 10.82 -3.97 -9.70
N LYS A 33 11.84 -4.00 -8.82
CA LYS A 33 11.78 -3.30 -7.53
C LYS A 33 11.65 -1.79 -7.69
N GLN A 34 12.40 -1.20 -8.63
CA GLN A 34 12.31 0.22 -8.92
C GLN A 34 10.92 0.58 -9.45
N GLN A 35 10.40 -0.16 -10.43
CA GLN A 35 9.06 0.06 -10.97
C GLN A 35 7.97 -0.02 -9.89
N ILE A 36 8.05 -1.00 -8.98
CA ILE A 36 7.11 -1.10 -7.85
C ILE A 36 7.23 0.11 -6.91
N ALA A 37 8.44 0.62 -6.67
CA ALA A 37 8.67 1.80 -5.84
C ALA A 37 8.11 3.06 -6.50
N ASP A 38 8.32 3.22 -7.81
CA ASP A 38 7.81 4.34 -8.59
C ASP A 38 6.27 4.34 -8.59
N ILE A 39 5.64 3.20 -8.88
CA ILE A 39 4.18 3.01 -8.80
C ILE A 39 3.66 3.41 -7.42
N ARG A 40 4.27 2.91 -6.34
CA ARG A 40 3.84 3.26 -4.97
C ARG A 40 3.97 4.75 -4.68
N THR A 41 5.01 5.40 -5.20
CA THR A 41 5.23 6.83 -5.01
C THR A 41 4.16 7.63 -5.74
N ASP A 42 3.85 7.27 -6.99
CA ASP A 42 2.83 7.92 -7.79
C ASP A 42 1.43 7.79 -7.18
N PHE A 43 1.06 6.58 -6.74
CA PHE A 43 -0.23 6.37 -6.08
C PHE A 43 -0.30 7.07 -4.72
N SER A 44 0.80 7.12 -3.97
CA SER A 44 0.86 7.89 -2.72
C SER A 44 0.66 9.38 -2.95
N ALA A 45 1.25 9.94 -4.01
CA ALA A 45 1.05 11.35 -4.38
C ALA A 45 -0.41 11.63 -4.73
N ARG A 46 -1.03 10.77 -5.54
CA ARG A 46 -2.46 10.89 -5.90
C ARG A 46 -3.40 10.83 -4.69
N ILE A 47 -3.11 9.95 -3.72
CA ILE A 47 -3.88 9.86 -2.47
C ILE A 47 -3.70 11.14 -1.64
N ALA A 48 -2.49 11.69 -1.58
CA ALA A 48 -2.24 12.94 -0.87
C ALA A 48 -2.99 14.13 -1.50
N ASP A 49 -2.98 14.23 -2.83
CA ASP A 49 -3.74 15.28 -3.56
C ASP A 49 -5.25 15.17 -3.28
N LEU A 50 -5.78 13.94 -3.26
CA LEU A 50 -7.19 13.68 -2.91
C LEU A 50 -7.51 14.09 -1.47
N ASP A 51 -6.61 13.85 -0.53
CA ASP A 51 -6.79 14.23 0.88
C ASP A 51 -6.81 15.76 1.02
N VAL A 52 -5.83 16.44 0.42
CA VAL A 52 -5.75 17.91 0.44
C VAL A 52 -7.01 18.54 -0.17
N THR A 53 -7.46 18.05 -1.32
CA THR A 53 -8.67 18.57 -1.97
C THR A 53 -9.94 18.30 -1.17
N THR A 54 -10.04 17.15 -0.50
CA THR A 54 -11.18 16.83 0.37
C THR A 54 -11.19 17.70 1.61
N GLN A 55 -10.04 17.90 2.26
CA GLN A 55 -9.92 18.79 3.41
C GLN A 55 -10.24 20.24 3.05
N ASP A 56 -9.78 20.72 1.90
CA ASP A 56 -10.12 22.07 1.40
C ASP A 56 -11.62 22.23 1.18
N LYS A 57 -12.29 21.20 0.61
CA LYS A 57 -13.75 21.18 0.50
C LYS A 57 -14.42 21.26 1.86
N ILE A 58 -14.01 20.44 2.83
CA ILE A 58 -14.57 20.42 4.19
C ILE A 58 -14.42 21.78 4.87
N ARG A 59 -13.26 22.44 4.74
CA ARG A 59 -13.02 23.78 5.30
C ARG A 59 -13.95 24.83 4.70
N LYS A 60 -14.29 24.71 3.41
CA LYS A 60 -15.20 25.64 2.71
C LYS A 60 -16.69 25.32 2.88
N LEU A 61 -17.04 24.17 3.49
CA LEU A 61 -18.45 23.81 3.76
C LEU A 61 -19.09 24.78 4.74
N THR A 62 -18.34 25.23 5.74
CA THR A 62 -18.85 26.13 6.80
C THR A 62 -19.32 27.47 6.27
N ASP A 63 -18.81 27.89 5.10
CA ASP A 63 -19.13 29.18 4.49
C ASP A 63 -20.35 29.11 3.56
N ARG A 64 -20.79 27.90 3.19
CA ARG A 64 -21.75 27.68 2.09
C ARG A 64 -22.99 26.89 2.47
N VAL A 65 -22.90 26.08 3.53
CA VAL A 65 -23.94 25.12 3.91
C VAL A 65 -24.55 25.53 5.25
N PRO A 66 -25.89 25.45 5.40
CA PRO A 66 -26.54 25.68 6.68
C PRO A 66 -25.95 24.78 7.78
N PRO A 67 -25.80 25.26 9.02
CA PRO A 67 -25.17 24.50 10.11
C PRO A 67 -25.77 23.11 10.35
N GLU A 68 -27.05 22.94 10.05
CA GLU A 68 -27.80 21.69 10.20
C GLU A 68 -27.35 20.61 9.21
N GLU A 69 -26.92 21.01 8.01
CA GLU A 69 -26.56 20.10 6.91
C GLU A 69 -25.05 19.86 6.78
N ILE A 70 -24.21 20.70 7.41
CA ILE A 70 -22.74 20.59 7.34
C ILE A 70 -22.25 19.20 7.72
N LEU A 71 -22.84 18.59 8.76
CA LEU A 71 -22.43 17.27 9.24
C LEU A 71 -22.72 16.18 8.19
N ALA A 72 -23.91 16.20 7.58
CA ALA A 72 -24.28 15.24 6.55
C ALA A 72 -23.39 15.36 5.31
N VAL A 73 -23.16 16.59 4.83
CA VAL A 73 -22.32 16.83 3.65
C VAL A 73 -20.85 16.47 3.92
N LYS A 74 -20.36 16.72 5.15
CA LYS A 74 -19.01 16.30 5.56
C LYS A 74 -18.89 14.78 5.56
N GLU A 75 -19.88 14.07 6.11
CA GLU A 75 -19.89 12.61 6.16
C GLU A 75 -19.91 12.00 4.75
N GLU A 76 -20.73 12.55 3.84
CA GLU A 76 -20.73 12.13 2.43
C GLU A 76 -19.38 12.34 1.76
N LEU A 77 -18.72 13.47 1.99
CA LEU A 77 -17.39 13.74 1.46
C LEU A 77 -16.33 12.77 2.01
N GLU A 78 -16.40 12.43 3.30
CA GLU A 78 -15.51 11.44 3.90
C GLU A 78 -15.76 10.03 3.35
N VAL A 79 -17.01 9.63 3.14
CA VAL A 79 -17.37 8.34 2.54
C VAL A 79 -16.85 8.27 1.10
N ASN A 80 -17.04 9.33 0.32
CA ASN A 80 -16.52 9.43 -1.04
C ASN A 80 -14.99 9.38 -1.09
N PHE A 81 -14.31 10.05 -0.16
CA PHE A 81 -12.86 9.98 -0.06
C PHE A 81 -12.38 8.56 0.27
N ARG A 82 -13.00 7.88 1.22
CA ARG A 82 -12.66 6.50 1.58
C ARG A 82 -12.87 5.54 0.41
N SER A 83 -13.94 5.69 -0.36
CA SER A 83 -14.21 4.85 -1.53
C SER A 83 -13.16 5.07 -2.63
N GLN A 84 -12.85 6.32 -2.94
CA GLN A 84 -11.83 6.68 -3.94
C GLN A 84 -10.44 6.19 -3.53
N LYS A 85 -10.05 6.38 -2.26
CA LYS A 85 -8.80 5.87 -1.72
C LYS A 85 -8.70 4.35 -1.87
N LYS A 86 -9.77 3.62 -1.53
CA LYS A 86 -9.80 2.16 -1.68
C LYS A 86 -9.65 1.74 -3.14
N THR A 87 -10.32 2.42 -4.08
CA THR A 87 -10.17 2.13 -5.52
C THR A 87 -8.73 2.35 -6.00
N LEU A 88 -8.06 3.41 -5.53
CA LEU A 88 -6.65 3.67 -5.86
C LEU A 88 -5.71 2.62 -5.27
N GLU A 89 -5.96 2.17 -4.03
CA GLU A 89 -5.19 1.10 -3.40
C GLU A 89 -5.34 -0.22 -4.17
N GLU A 90 -6.55 -0.58 -4.57
CA GLU A 90 -6.82 -1.77 -5.39
C GLU A 90 -6.15 -1.69 -6.78
N GLN A 91 -6.12 -0.50 -7.40
CA GLN A 91 -5.41 -0.28 -8.65
C GLN A 91 -3.90 -0.42 -8.48
N MET A 92 -3.34 0.18 -7.43
CA MET A 92 -1.93 0.04 -7.09
C MET A 92 -1.54 -1.42 -6.88
N GLU A 93 -2.34 -2.20 -6.15
CA GLU A 93 -2.07 -3.62 -5.93
C GLU A 93 -2.09 -4.42 -7.23
N LYS A 94 -3.06 -4.17 -8.12
CA LYS A 94 -3.12 -4.79 -9.44
C LYS A 94 -1.86 -4.47 -10.25
N GLU A 95 -1.45 -3.21 -10.31
CA GLU A 95 -0.23 -2.81 -11.04
C GLU A 95 1.02 -3.45 -10.45
N VAL A 96 1.18 -3.45 -9.12
CA VAL A 96 2.29 -4.12 -8.45
C VAL A 96 2.31 -5.62 -8.74
N GLU A 97 1.15 -6.28 -8.79
CA GLU A 97 1.06 -7.70 -9.10
C GLU A 97 1.37 -8.00 -10.58
N THR A 98 1.01 -7.10 -11.52
CA THR A 98 1.45 -7.21 -12.91
C THR A 98 2.98 -7.13 -13.03
N VAL A 99 3.63 -6.22 -12.28
CA VAL A 99 5.10 -6.12 -12.27
C VAL A 99 5.77 -7.35 -11.65
N ARG A 100 5.13 -7.98 -10.66
CA ARG A 100 5.62 -9.21 -10.04
C ARG A 100 5.45 -10.45 -10.92
N SER A 101 4.35 -10.51 -11.67
CA SER A 101 4.03 -11.62 -12.58
C SER A 101 4.71 -11.51 -13.93
N LEU A 102 5.18 -10.31 -14.31
CA LEU A 102 6.06 -10.09 -15.47
C LEU A 102 7.31 -10.99 -15.34
N LYS A 103 7.32 -12.04 -16.15
CA LYS A 103 8.43 -12.96 -16.32
C LYS A 103 9.44 -12.27 -17.26
N ASP A 104 10.66 -12.02 -16.78
CA ASP A 104 11.82 -11.92 -17.68
C ASP A 104 11.95 -13.23 -18.47
#